data_AF-A0A1H3A104-F1
#
_entry.id   AF-A0A1H3A104-F1
#
_cell.length_a   1.000
_cell.length_b   1.000
_cell.length_c   1.000
_cell.angle_alpha   90.00
_cell.angle_beta   90.00
_cell.angle_gamma   90.00
#
_symmetry.space_group_name_H-M   'P 1'
#
loop_
_entity.id
_entity.type
_entity.pdbx_description
1 polymer ?
#
loop_
_entity_poly.entity_id
_entity_poly.type
_entity_poly.pdbx_seq_one_letter_code
_entity_poly.pdbx_strand_id
1 'polypeptide(L)'
;MNKFVISAFISALILGSTSVFASGNVESAVTPIRAQDLLNIMSCKDKKAEDQIKDRIDGTKISCGEVTKKTESAVNANAKLFK
;
A
#
# COMPACT_ATOMS: atom_id res chain seq x y z
N MET A 1 40.19 26.22 12.95
CA MET A 1 39.52 25.15 12.17
C MET A 1 40.21 25.02 10.82
N ASN A 2 40.72 23.83 10.50
CA ASN A 2 41.49 23.60 9.28
C ASN A 2 40.55 23.50 8.07
N LYS A 3 40.78 24.30 7.01
CA LYS A 3 39.90 24.38 5.82
C LYS A 3 39.71 23.02 5.14
N PHE A 4 40.68 22.13 5.26
CA PHE A 4 40.63 20.76 4.75
C PHE A 4 39.55 19.90 5.42
N VAL A 5 39.31 20.10 6.72
CA VAL A 5 38.29 19.34 7.46
C VAL A 5 36.90 19.71 6.97
N ILE A 6 36.64 21.01 6.80
CA ILE A 6 35.35 21.53 6.29
C ILE A 6 35.10 21.01 4.86
N SER A 7 36.13 21.03 4.02
CA SER A 7 36.03 20.51 2.65
C SER A 7 35.69 19.02 2.61
N ALA A 8 36.26 18.20 3.49
CA ALA A 8 35.99 16.76 3.52
C ALA A 8 34.53 16.46 3.92
N PHE A 9 33.98 17.19 4.90
CA PHE A 9 32.59 17.03 5.31
C PHE A 9 31.59 17.47 4.23
N ILE A 10 31.87 18.55 3.50
CA ILE A 10 31.01 19.01 2.39
C ILE A 10 31.01 17.98 1.26
N SER A 11 32.18 17.44 0.88
CA SER A 11 32.27 16.40 -0.14
C SER A 11 31.55 15.11 0.25
N ALA A 12 31.68 14.69 1.50
CA ALA A 12 30.98 13.51 2.02
C ALA A 12 29.45 13.71 2.08
N LEU A 13 28.99 14.92 2.40
CA LEU A 13 27.56 15.25 2.43
C LEU A 13 26.94 15.26 1.02
N ILE A 14 27.62 15.83 0.03
CA ILE A 14 27.15 15.86 -1.36
C ILE A 14 27.07 14.43 -1.93
N LEU A 15 28.09 13.61 -1.71
CA LEU A 15 28.12 12.22 -2.19
C LEU A 15 27.19 11.29 -1.39
N GLY A 16 26.95 11.55 -0.11
CA GLY A 16 26.02 10.78 0.73
C GLY A 16 24.55 11.14 0.49
N SER A 17 24.25 12.33 -0.01
CA SER A 17 22.87 12.78 -0.27
C SER A 17 22.19 12.08 -1.46
N THR A 18 22.97 11.52 -2.40
CA THR A 18 22.42 10.74 -3.52
C THR A 18 22.05 9.31 -3.13
N SER A 19 22.49 8.82 -1.97
CA SER A 19 22.12 7.52 -1.43
C SER A 19 21.03 7.67 -0.38
N VAL A 20 19.82 8.03 -0.80
CA VAL A 20 18.62 7.82 0.02
C VAL A 20 18.33 6.32 0.00
N PHE A 21 18.95 5.59 0.92
CA PHE A 21 18.49 4.26 1.27
C PHE A 21 17.17 4.42 2.01
N ALA A 22 16.07 4.49 1.25
CA ALA A 22 14.79 4.17 1.83
C ALA A 22 14.92 2.74 2.36
N SER A 23 14.91 2.57 3.69
CA SER A 23 15.01 1.27 4.38
C SER A 23 13.77 0.37 4.13
N GLY A 24 13.08 0.57 3.01
CA GLY A 24 12.01 -0.28 2.53
C GLY A 24 12.59 -1.38 1.65
N ASN A 25 12.11 -2.61 1.83
CA ASN A 25 12.32 -3.67 0.87
C ASN A 25 11.94 -3.18 -0.54
N VAL A 26 12.73 -3.54 -1.56
CA VAL A 26 12.51 -3.09 -2.95
C VAL A 26 11.13 -3.52 -3.47
N GLU A 27 10.56 -4.56 -2.85
CA GLU A 27 9.24 -5.10 -3.15
C GLU A 27 8.31 -5.05 -1.93
N SER A 28 7.04 -4.71 -2.20
CA SER A 28 5.99 -4.76 -1.19
C SER A 28 5.74 -6.22 -0.81
N ALA A 29 5.84 -6.54 0.47
CA ALA A 29 5.39 -7.84 0.99
C ALA A 29 3.89 -8.03 0.74
N VAL A 30 3.12 -6.94 0.78
CA VAL A 30 1.66 -6.93 0.61
C VAL A 30 1.31 -6.99 -0.88
N THR A 31 0.47 -7.95 -1.24
CA THR A 31 -0.16 -8.06 -2.56
C THR A 31 -0.98 -6.80 -2.85
N PRO A 32 -0.77 -6.14 -4.00
CA PRO A 32 -1.44 -4.89 -4.32
C PRO A 32 -2.94 -5.09 -4.54
N ILE A 33 -3.75 -4.24 -3.90
CA ILE A 33 -5.20 -4.16 -4.06
C ILE A 33 -5.54 -2.76 -4.55
N ARG A 34 -6.43 -2.63 -5.53
CA ARG A 34 -6.88 -1.31 -6.00
C ARG A 34 -7.59 -0.56 -4.89
N ALA A 35 -7.38 0.75 -4.81
CA ALA A 35 -8.02 1.59 -3.78
C ALA A 35 -9.55 1.48 -3.79
N GLN A 36 -10.18 1.44 -4.97
CA GLN A 36 -11.62 1.23 -5.13
C GLN A 36 -12.08 -0.08 -4.49
N ASP A 37 -11.39 -1.19 -4.80
CA ASP A 37 -11.70 -2.52 -4.27
C ASP A 37 -11.54 -2.54 -2.74
N LEU A 38 -10.55 -1.83 -2.20
CA LEU A 38 -10.29 -1.72 -0.76
C LEU A 38 -11.40 -0.94 -0.03
N LEU A 39 -11.87 0.17 -0.63
CA LEU A 39 -13.02 0.94 -0.12
C LEU A 39 -14.30 0.10 -0.13
N ASN A 40 -14.48 -0.71 -1.16
CA ASN A 40 -15.63 -1.60 -1.30
C ASN A 40 -15.59 -2.73 -0.26
N ILE A 41 -14.42 -3.34 -0.02
CA ILE A 41 -14.21 -4.32 1.07
C ILE A 41 -14.60 -3.71 2.42
N MET A 42 -14.08 -2.52 2.73
CA MET A 42 -14.40 -1.84 3.99
C MET A 42 -15.89 -1.53 4.14
N SER A 43 -16.56 -1.19 3.03
CA SER A 43 -18.00 -0.91 3.01
C SER A 43 -18.85 -2.18 3.19
N CYS A 44 -18.30 -3.35 2.89
CA CYS A 44 -18.96 -4.66 3.01
C CYS A 44 -18.65 -5.43 4.30
N LYS A 45 -17.79 -4.90 5.19
CA LYS A 45 -17.27 -5.62 6.38
C LYS A 45 -18.36 -6.22 7.29
N ASP A 46 -19.49 -5.52 7.46
CA ASP A 46 -20.59 -5.92 8.33
C ASP A 46 -21.88 -6.20 7.55
N LYS A 47 -21.77 -6.48 6.26
CA LYS A 47 -22.89 -6.71 5.35
C LYS A 47 -22.95 -8.16 4.89
N LYS A 48 -24.15 -8.64 4.56
CA LYS A 48 -24.36 -9.96 3.97
C LYS A 48 -23.86 -9.93 2.51
N ALA A 49 -23.51 -11.09 1.97
CA ALA A 49 -23.05 -11.21 0.59
C ALA A 49 -24.09 -10.71 -0.44
N GLU A 50 -25.36 -10.78 -0.08
CA GLU A 50 -26.53 -10.38 -0.89
C GLU A 50 -26.74 -8.87 -0.89
N ASP A 51 -26.15 -8.15 0.08
CA ASP A 51 -26.31 -6.72 0.21
C ASP A 51 -25.58 -6.00 -0.92
N GLN A 52 -26.19 -4.91 -1.38
CA GLN A 52 -25.59 -4.02 -2.37
C GLN A 52 -25.02 -2.78 -1.70
N ILE A 53 -23.85 -2.36 -2.16
CA ILE A 53 -23.24 -1.09 -1.80
C ILE A 53 -23.09 -0.23 -3.05
N LYS A 54 -23.04 1.09 -2.83
CA LYS A 54 -22.70 2.04 -3.88
C LYS A 54 -21.19 2.27 -3.84
N ASP A 55 -20.53 1.99 -4.95
CA ASP A 55 -19.12 2.30 -5.13
C ASP A 55 -18.89 3.82 -5.00
N ARG A 56 -17.85 4.21 -4.27
CA ARG A 56 -17.57 5.63 -3.95
C ARG A 56 -16.80 6.36 -5.06
N ILE A 57 -16.27 5.64 -6.04
CA ILE A 57 -15.50 6.17 -7.16
C ILE A 57 -16.38 6.33 -8.40
N ASP A 58 -17.06 5.26 -8.82
CA ASP A 58 -17.86 5.26 -10.06
C ASP A 58 -19.38 5.36 -9.81
N GLY A 59 -19.84 5.21 -8.56
CA GLY A 59 -21.25 5.29 -8.21
C GLY A 59 -22.08 4.06 -8.56
N THR A 60 -21.45 2.99 -9.06
CA THR A 60 -22.11 1.75 -9.47
C THR A 60 -22.62 0.98 -8.25
N LYS A 61 -23.77 0.32 -8.38
CA LYS A 61 -24.24 -0.62 -7.36
C LYS A 61 -23.57 -1.97 -7.58
N ILE A 62 -22.87 -2.45 -6.56
CA ILE A 62 -22.14 -3.72 -6.59
C ILE A 62 -22.56 -4.59 -5.40
N SER A 63 -22.56 -5.91 -5.59
CA SER A 63 -22.87 -6.85 -4.50
C SER A 63 -21.65 -7.11 -3.62
N CYS A 64 -21.87 -7.24 -2.32
CA CYS A 64 -20.78 -7.57 -1.39
C CYS A 64 -20.18 -8.97 -1.63
N GLY A 65 -20.96 -9.90 -2.16
CA GLY A 65 -20.48 -11.21 -2.59
C GLY A 65 -19.47 -11.11 -3.73
N GLU A 66 -19.73 -10.25 -4.72
CA GLU A 66 -18.81 -10.00 -5.84
C GLU A 66 -17.52 -9.32 -5.39
N VAL A 67 -17.61 -8.32 -4.50
CA VAL A 67 -16.44 -7.64 -3.93
C VAL A 67 -15.54 -8.63 -3.18
N THR A 68 -16.15 -9.48 -2.35
CA THR A 68 -15.42 -10.52 -1.59
C THR A 68 -14.71 -11.48 -2.54
N LYS A 69 -15.43 -12.04 -3.53
CA LYS A 69 -14.85 -12.99 -4.48
C LYS A 69 -13.72 -12.39 -5.31
N LYS A 70 -13.86 -11.13 -5.73
CA LYS A 70 -12.88 -10.40 -6.53
C LYS A 70 -11.58 -10.13 -5.76
N THR A 71 -11.66 -9.98 -4.45
CA THR A 71 -10.52 -9.56 -3.60
C THR A 71 -9.98 -10.68 -2.71
N GLU A 72 -10.67 -11.82 -2.64
CA GLU A 72 -10.36 -12.97 -1.78
C GLU A 72 -8.90 -13.41 -1.88
N SER A 73 -8.37 -13.57 -3.10
CA SER A 73 -7.00 -14.05 -3.31
C SER A 73 -5.96 -13.11 -2.72
N ALA A 74 -6.13 -11.79 -2.90
CA ALA A 74 -5.21 -10.79 -2.38
C ALA A 74 -5.35 -10.62 -0.86
N VAL A 75 -6.58 -10.64 -0.34
CA VAL A 75 -6.84 -10.57 1.12
C VAL A 75 -6.26 -11.79 1.83
N ASN A 76 -6.44 -12.99 1.29
CA ASN A 76 -5.87 -14.21 1.87
C ASN A 76 -4.34 -14.25 1.79
N ALA A 77 -3.76 -13.81 0.68
CA ALA A 77 -2.31 -13.69 0.56
C ALA A 77 -1.75 -12.71 1.61
N ASN A 78 -2.40 -11.56 1.78
CA ASN A 78 -2.02 -10.56 2.78
C ASN A 78 -2.21 -11.06 4.21
N ALA A 79 -3.31 -11.74 4.52
CA ALA A 79 -3.58 -12.28 5.85
C ALA A 79 -2.54 -13.33 6.31
N LYS A 80 -1.93 -14.06 5.37
CA LYS A 80 -0.86 -15.02 5.68
C LYS A 80 0.48 -14.37 6.05
N LEU A 81 0.72 -13.12 5.64
CA LEU A 81 1.94 -12.39 5.99
C LEU A 81 1.94 -11.87 7.43
N PHE A 82 0.75 -11.73 8.02
CA PHE A 82 0.56 -11.20 9.37
C PHE A 82 0.16 -12.27 10.39
N LYS A 83 0.21 -13.55 10.01
CA LYS A 83 0.06 -14.72 10.89
C LYS A 83 1.43 -15.23 11.31
#